data_AF-A0AAP0B1Q9-F1
#
_entry.id   AF-A0AAP0B1Q9-F1
#
_cell.length_a   1.000
_cell.length_b   1.000
_cell.length_c   1.000
_cell.angle_alpha   90.00
_cell.angle_beta   90.00
_cell.angle_gamma   90.00
#
_symmetry.space_group_name_H-M   'P 1'
#
loop_
_entity.id
_entity.type
_entity.pdbx_description
1 polymer ?
#
loop_
_entity_poly.entity_id
_entity_poly.type
_entity_poly.pdbx_seq_one_letter_code
_entity_poly.pdbx_strand_id
1 'polypeptide(L)'
;MEKMESSPSAVQFLPVIDDQRLVISINTLHGQTDHPSPVTGLPQLADETSPSLQHHLDHFFDNLDLDHAQAFAQALVDAPDAIFFSGIGKSGFVANKLSQTLASLGFIRSTYPPPIDALHGGIDAIFPTDILVLISKSISSDELLNLFPNPIAAICDMNVHLPLEREICPFGLAPVTSTSIQMVFGDTVVAAIMRIRGLTKDQYARNHPAGKIGKSLIFKASLSTPTSLLFHCSQKHHLHHFFDNLDLDQAQAFAHALVDAPDAILFSGIGKSGFIANNLSQTLASLGFIRSAYLPPINALHGDIDAIFPAYILVLISKSGSSDKLLNLVPCARAKGAYMISITSVDRNPLASICDMNIHLPLEREICPFGLTPIVFGDTVVATITRARGLTKEQFEPNHPARKIGKSLLFKVKDLMKKEGDLPLSKEGDMIVDQLSELTSKGCGCLLVVDAENHLIRIFTDGDLIWESFRGLFSSNKDDAIMIDRHTLDALFKSQKNHLNHFFDNHDLEQAQAFAQALVDAPDAIFFSGVGKSGFLANKLSKTLTSLGFIRSAYLPPIDALHDDISAIFPTDILVLISKSGFSDELLNLVPCARAKGAYLISITSVN
;
A
#
# COMPACT_ATOMS: atom_id res chain seq x y z
N MET A 1 22.64 -0.64 36.00
CA MET A 1 22.85 -0.86 34.55
C MET A 1 24.08 -0.09 34.12
N GLU A 2 25.22 -0.78 33.97
CA GLU A 2 26.36 -0.22 33.25
C GLU A 2 26.15 -0.37 31.74
N LYS A 3 26.83 0.48 30.95
CA LYS A 3 26.57 0.65 29.52
C LYS A 3 27.59 -0.17 28.72
N MET A 4 27.14 -1.15 27.92
CA MET A 4 28.04 -1.85 26.98
C MET A 4 28.43 -0.92 25.81
N GLU A 5 29.69 -1.00 25.40
CA GLU A 5 30.33 -0.07 24.44
C GLU A 5 30.14 -0.47 22.95
N SER A 6 28.95 -0.91 22.55
CA SER A 6 28.68 -1.20 21.12
C SER A 6 27.30 -0.72 20.66
N SER A 7 27.25 -0.25 19.40
CA SER A 7 26.05 0.25 18.74
C SER A 7 25.06 -0.90 18.47
N PRO A 8 23.79 -0.81 18.92
CA PRO A 8 22.85 -1.92 18.82
C PRO A 8 22.16 -2.00 17.45
N SER A 9 21.83 -3.22 17.03
CA SER A 9 20.91 -3.50 15.91
C SER A 9 19.44 -3.36 16.35
N ALA A 10 18.52 -3.40 15.38
CA ALA A 10 17.14 -2.94 15.53
C ALA A 10 16.20 -3.78 16.41
N VAL A 11 16.67 -4.84 17.08
CA VAL A 11 15.88 -5.61 18.06
C VAL A 11 16.66 -5.78 19.36
N GLN A 12 16.50 -4.83 20.27
CA GLN A 12 17.13 -4.91 21.60
C GLN A 12 16.29 -5.79 22.55
N PHE A 13 16.76 -7.03 22.74
CA PHE A 13 16.37 -7.87 23.86
C PHE A 13 17.26 -7.54 25.06
N LEU A 14 16.66 -7.01 26.13
CA LEU A 14 17.38 -6.77 27.38
C LEU A 14 16.96 -7.82 28.42
N PRO A 15 17.83 -8.79 28.77
CA PRO A 15 17.62 -9.59 29.96
C PRO A 15 17.71 -8.67 31.19
N VAL A 16 16.70 -8.72 32.04
CA VAL A 16 16.71 -8.06 33.33
C VAL A 16 17.23 -9.07 34.33
N ILE A 17 18.39 -8.76 34.91
CA ILE A 17 19.00 -9.51 35.99
C ILE A 17 18.83 -8.76 37.31
N ASP A 18 18.76 -9.49 38.41
CA ASP A 18 18.76 -8.91 39.76
C ASP A 18 20.19 -8.56 40.24
N ASP A 19 20.30 -8.07 41.48
CA ASP A 19 21.57 -7.69 42.11
C ASP A 19 22.53 -8.89 42.31
N GLN A 20 22.05 -10.13 42.14
CA GLN A 20 22.84 -11.37 42.20
C GLN A 20 23.15 -11.95 40.81
N ARG A 21 22.75 -11.25 39.72
CA ARG A 21 22.87 -11.66 38.31
C ARG A 21 21.94 -12.80 37.88
N LEU A 22 20.89 -13.11 38.64
CA LEU A 22 19.87 -14.09 38.27
C LEU A 22 18.94 -13.49 37.21
N VAL A 23 18.59 -14.26 36.17
CA VAL A 23 17.62 -13.82 35.16
C VAL A 23 16.22 -13.79 35.76
N ILE A 24 15.62 -12.59 35.86
CA ILE A 24 14.27 -12.40 36.42
C ILE A 24 13.22 -12.03 35.36
N SER A 25 13.62 -11.48 34.20
CA SER A 25 12.72 -11.27 33.05
C SER A 25 13.49 -10.94 31.76
N ILE A 26 12.79 -10.86 30.63
CA ILE A 26 13.28 -10.24 29.38
C ILE A 26 12.37 -9.06 29.04
N ASN A 27 12.97 -7.95 28.61
CA ASN A 27 12.27 -6.84 28.00
C ASN A 27 12.58 -6.76 26.50
N THR A 28 11.55 -6.76 25.66
CA THR A 28 11.64 -6.53 24.21
C THR A 28 11.48 -5.03 23.94
N LEU A 29 12.58 -4.29 23.77
CA LEU A 29 12.51 -2.84 23.52
C LEU A 29 12.09 -2.53 22.08
N HIS A 30 10.78 -2.60 21.81
CA HIS A 30 10.16 -1.95 20.66
C HIS A 30 9.93 -0.45 20.92
N GLY A 31 11.02 0.29 21.07
CA GLY A 31 11.05 1.75 20.89
C GLY A 31 10.23 2.59 21.88
N GLN A 32 10.25 2.26 23.18
CA GLN A 32 9.63 3.05 24.24
C GLN A 32 10.62 3.44 25.35
N THR A 33 10.86 4.74 25.47
CA THR A 33 11.50 5.39 26.61
C THR A 33 10.68 6.64 26.95
N ASP A 34 9.57 6.48 27.67
CA ASP A 34 8.76 7.59 28.16
C ASP A 34 8.26 7.28 29.59
N HIS A 35 8.43 8.24 30.50
CA HIS A 35 7.75 8.26 31.80
C HIS A 35 6.53 9.18 31.69
N PRO A 36 5.36 8.82 32.24
CA PRO A 36 4.17 9.64 32.10
C PRO A 36 4.21 10.87 33.03
N SER A 37 4.42 12.05 32.45
CA SER A 37 4.08 13.33 33.08
C SER A 37 2.57 13.62 32.91
N PRO A 38 1.87 14.15 33.94
CA PRO A 38 0.44 14.39 33.87
C PRO A 38 0.12 15.66 33.05
N VAL A 39 -0.30 15.48 31.79
CA VAL A 39 -0.80 16.57 30.95
C VAL A 39 -2.18 17.02 31.47
N THR A 40 -2.22 18.19 32.10
CA THR A 40 -3.46 18.84 32.53
C THR A 40 -3.97 19.77 31.44
N GLY A 41 -5.18 19.51 30.92
CA GLY A 41 -5.87 20.40 29.98
C GLY A 41 -6.29 19.70 28.69
N LEU A 42 -7.56 19.26 28.63
CA LEU A 42 -8.23 18.99 27.37
C LEU A 42 -8.48 20.34 26.65
N PRO A 43 -8.13 20.48 25.36
CA PRO A 43 -8.63 21.59 24.55
C PRO A 43 -10.16 21.52 24.54
N GLN A 44 -10.82 22.62 24.89
CA GLN A 44 -12.27 22.73 24.72
C GLN A 44 -12.61 22.61 23.23
N LEU A 45 -13.78 22.02 22.92
CA LEU A 45 -14.33 21.94 21.57
C LEU A 45 -14.41 23.34 20.95
N ALA A 46 -13.44 23.65 20.08
CA ALA A 46 -13.25 24.98 19.54
C ALA A 46 -14.17 25.24 18.34
N ASP A 47 -15.26 25.97 18.63
CA ASP A 47 -15.80 27.09 17.85
C ASP A 47 -16.37 26.81 16.44
N GLU A 48 -17.31 27.67 16.02
CA GLU A 48 -17.96 27.60 14.70
C GLU A 48 -17.07 28.13 13.55
N THR A 49 -15.87 28.60 13.89
CA THR A 49 -14.97 29.39 13.03
C THR A 49 -13.79 28.60 12.42
N SER A 50 -13.85 27.26 12.44
CA SER A 50 -12.78 26.42 11.90
C SER A 50 -12.61 26.60 10.37
N PRO A 51 -11.47 27.10 9.85
CA PRO A 51 -11.21 27.20 8.40
C PRO A 51 -11.47 25.92 7.61
N SER A 52 -11.93 26.12 6.37
CA SER A 52 -12.31 25.07 5.43
C SER A 52 -11.12 24.39 4.76
N LEU A 53 -11.36 23.29 4.04
CA LEU A 53 -10.32 22.65 3.21
C LEU A 53 -9.81 23.58 2.11
N GLN A 54 -10.68 24.40 1.53
CA GLN A 54 -10.29 25.41 0.55
C GLN A 54 -9.30 26.42 1.16
N HIS A 55 -9.54 26.91 2.37
CA HIS A 55 -8.63 27.85 3.05
C HIS A 55 -7.23 27.25 3.27
N HIS A 56 -7.14 26.02 3.77
CA HIS A 56 -5.84 25.36 3.98
C HIS A 56 -5.12 25.02 2.66
N LEU A 57 -5.86 24.74 1.58
CA LEU A 57 -5.28 24.57 0.25
C LEU A 57 -4.79 25.90 -0.32
N ASP A 58 -5.52 27.00 -0.11
CA ASP A 58 -5.10 28.34 -0.50
C ASP A 58 -3.83 28.76 0.24
N HIS A 59 -3.75 28.55 1.56
CA HIS A 59 -2.52 28.75 2.34
C HIS A 59 -1.35 27.93 1.78
N PHE A 60 -1.57 26.66 1.42
CA PHE A 60 -0.53 25.83 0.82
C PHE A 60 0.00 26.44 -0.48
N PHE A 61 -0.88 26.81 -1.41
CA PHE A 61 -0.48 27.43 -2.68
C PHE A 61 0.26 28.77 -2.44
N ASP A 62 -0.17 29.56 -1.46
CA ASP A 62 0.38 30.91 -1.26
C ASP A 62 1.72 30.91 -0.50
N ASN A 63 2.12 29.78 0.10
CA ASN A 63 3.36 29.63 0.90
C ASN A 63 4.32 28.53 0.41
N LEU A 64 4.04 27.85 -0.71
CA LEU A 64 4.92 26.80 -1.23
C LEU A 64 6.25 27.39 -1.74
N ASP A 65 7.37 26.84 -1.26
CA ASP A 65 8.70 27.15 -1.79
C ASP A 65 8.86 26.54 -3.21
N LEU A 66 8.69 27.39 -4.22
CA LEU A 66 8.74 26.99 -5.62
C LEU A 66 10.15 26.64 -6.10
N ASP A 67 11.20 27.20 -5.50
CA ASP A 67 12.59 26.92 -5.89
C ASP A 67 13.00 25.52 -5.40
N HIS A 68 12.68 25.15 -4.15
CA HIS A 68 12.85 23.80 -3.63
C HIS A 68 11.96 22.78 -4.35
N ALA A 69 10.71 23.16 -4.68
CA ALA A 69 9.82 22.31 -5.48
C ALA A 69 10.38 22.04 -6.88
N GLN A 70 10.96 23.06 -7.53
CA GLN A 70 11.61 22.93 -8.83
C GLN A 70 12.88 22.08 -8.75
N ALA A 71 13.73 22.29 -7.74
CA ALA A 71 14.93 21.48 -7.53
C ALA A 71 14.58 19.99 -7.30
N PHE A 72 13.52 19.71 -6.54
CA PHE A 72 13.02 18.34 -6.33
C PHE A 72 12.50 17.72 -7.64
N ALA A 73 11.70 18.46 -8.41
CA ALA A 73 11.25 18.01 -9.72
C ALA A 73 12.44 17.73 -10.67
N GLN A 74 13.49 18.56 -10.62
CA GLN A 74 14.71 18.37 -11.41
C GLN A 74 15.49 17.12 -10.97
N ALA A 75 15.63 16.86 -9.67
CA ALA A 75 16.24 15.62 -9.16
C ALA A 75 15.52 14.36 -9.67
N LEU A 76 14.18 14.38 -9.75
CA LEU A 76 13.40 13.28 -10.34
C LEU A 76 13.50 13.22 -11.88
N VAL A 77 13.81 14.33 -12.56
CA VAL A 77 14.13 14.34 -14.00
C VAL A 77 15.50 13.73 -14.26
N ASP A 78 16.49 13.98 -13.40
CA ASP A 78 17.89 13.57 -13.57
C ASP A 78 18.22 12.21 -12.94
N ALA A 79 17.23 11.58 -12.31
CA ALA A 79 17.30 10.23 -11.74
C ALA A 79 17.83 9.19 -12.77
N PRO A 80 18.92 8.45 -12.46
CA PRO A 80 19.57 7.56 -13.43
C PRO A 80 18.74 6.34 -13.86
N ASP A 81 18.10 5.65 -12.91
CA ASP A 81 17.54 4.31 -13.10
C ASP A 81 16.05 4.23 -12.73
N ALA A 82 15.73 4.21 -11.42
CA ALA A 82 14.38 4.14 -10.91
C ALA A 82 14.11 5.14 -9.77
N ILE A 83 12.82 5.45 -9.57
CA ILE A 83 12.34 6.26 -8.44
C ILE A 83 11.38 5.42 -7.60
N PHE A 84 11.79 5.11 -6.38
CA PHE A 84 10.96 4.45 -5.39
C PHE A 84 10.25 5.50 -4.55
N PHE A 85 8.92 5.52 -4.55
CA PHE A 85 8.17 6.32 -3.58
C PHE A 85 7.79 5.42 -2.41
N SER A 86 7.95 5.88 -1.18
CA SER A 86 7.53 5.11 0.00
C SER A 86 6.93 5.99 1.08
N GLY A 87 6.16 5.37 1.99
CA GLY A 87 5.43 6.07 3.04
C GLY A 87 4.49 5.12 3.80
N ILE A 88 4.12 5.51 5.03
CA ILE A 88 3.25 4.71 5.91
C ILE A 88 1.83 5.29 5.90
N GLY A 89 0.82 4.40 5.93
CA GLY A 89 -0.59 4.78 6.01
C GLY A 89 -1.01 5.70 4.87
N LYS A 90 -1.63 6.85 5.20
CA LYS A 90 -2.09 7.82 4.20
C LYS A 90 -0.98 8.39 3.32
N SER A 91 0.22 8.63 3.84
CA SER A 91 1.35 9.05 3.00
C SER A 91 1.89 7.91 2.12
N GLY A 92 1.72 6.65 2.56
CA GLY A 92 1.93 5.47 1.71
C GLY A 92 0.95 5.37 0.54
N PHE A 93 -0.30 5.73 0.77
CA PHE A 93 -1.30 5.84 -0.31
C PHE A 93 -0.91 6.91 -1.34
N VAL A 94 -0.46 8.10 -0.91
CA VAL A 94 0.06 9.13 -1.82
C VAL A 94 1.29 8.62 -2.59
N ALA A 95 2.24 7.99 -1.90
CA ALA A 95 3.44 7.43 -2.50
C ALA A 95 3.12 6.39 -3.59
N ASN A 96 2.18 5.48 -3.33
CA ASN A 96 1.72 4.48 -4.31
C ASN A 96 1.11 5.14 -5.55
N LYS A 97 0.17 6.07 -5.34
CA LYS A 97 -0.45 6.83 -6.42
C LYS A 97 0.62 7.54 -7.26
N LEU A 98 1.55 8.28 -6.64
CA LEU A 98 2.57 9.06 -7.34
C LEU A 98 3.54 8.17 -8.10
N SER A 99 3.90 7.02 -7.53
CA SER A 99 4.72 6.01 -8.21
C SER A 99 4.06 5.52 -9.50
N GLN A 100 2.84 5.00 -9.45
CA GLN A 100 2.10 4.59 -10.64
C GLN A 100 1.91 5.74 -11.63
N THR A 101 1.64 6.93 -11.12
CA THR A 101 1.49 8.13 -11.95
C THR A 101 2.77 8.44 -12.74
N LEU A 102 3.94 8.35 -12.11
CA LEU A 102 5.23 8.58 -12.76
C LEU A 102 5.60 7.43 -13.70
N ALA A 103 5.36 6.19 -13.28
CA ALA A 103 5.50 4.99 -14.12
C ALA A 103 4.62 5.11 -15.37
N SER A 104 3.39 5.64 -15.28
CA SER A 104 2.46 5.89 -16.40
C SER A 104 3.07 6.76 -17.51
N LEU A 105 4.05 7.62 -17.18
CA LEU A 105 4.75 8.46 -18.15
C LEU A 105 5.79 7.69 -18.97
N GLY A 106 6.28 6.55 -18.49
CA GLY A 106 7.23 5.68 -19.20
C GLY A 106 8.58 6.33 -19.48
N PHE A 107 8.97 7.35 -18.71
CA PHE A 107 10.27 8.02 -18.81
C PHE A 107 11.34 7.45 -17.88
N ILE A 108 10.89 6.83 -16.80
CA ILE A 108 11.69 6.28 -15.72
C ILE A 108 10.89 5.20 -15.02
N ARG A 109 11.57 4.17 -14.51
CA ARG A 109 10.96 3.13 -13.70
C ARG A 109 10.49 3.76 -12.39
N SER A 110 9.28 3.46 -11.93
CA SER A 110 8.84 3.86 -10.60
C SER A 110 8.01 2.80 -9.93
N THR A 111 8.29 2.58 -8.64
CA THR A 111 7.70 1.50 -7.83
C THR A 111 7.37 2.01 -6.43
N TYR A 112 6.32 1.46 -5.82
CA TYR A 112 5.98 1.68 -4.41
C TYR A 112 6.26 0.42 -3.56
N PRO A 113 7.38 0.38 -2.82
CA PRO A 113 7.60 -0.58 -1.76
C PRO A 113 6.96 -0.06 -0.46
N PRO A 114 5.99 -0.77 0.14
CA PRO A 114 5.54 -0.47 1.50
C PRO A 114 6.73 -0.52 2.48
N PRO A 115 6.91 0.45 3.41
CA PRO A 115 8.06 0.47 4.30
C PRO A 115 8.26 -0.82 5.11
N ILE A 116 7.17 -1.49 5.49
CA ILE A 116 7.26 -2.76 6.23
C ILE A 116 7.75 -3.90 5.34
N ASP A 117 7.29 -4.00 4.08
CA ASP A 117 7.78 -4.98 3.10
C ASP A 117 9.24 -4.70 2.74
N ALA A 118 9.63 -3.42 2.60
CA ALA A 118 11.01 -3.00 2.35
C ALA A 118 11.96 -3.49 3.46
N LEU A 119 11.59 -3.26 4.73
CA LEU A 119 12.39 -3.67 5.90
C LEU A 119 12.51 -5.20 6.07
N HIS A 120 11.70 -6.00 5.38
CA HIS A 120 11.73 -7.47 5.44
C HIS A 120 12.19 -8.10 4.10
N GLY A 121 13.21 -7.51 3.47
CA GLY A 121 13.83 -8.02 2.24
C GLY A 121 13.33 -7.40 0.93
N GLY A 122 12.48 -6.37 1.00
CA GLY A 122 12.10 -5.56 -0.16
C GLY A 122 13.09 -4.42 -0.47
N ILE A 123 14.00 -4.10 0.46
CA ILE A 123 15.03 -3.06 0.29
C ILE A 123 16.11 -3.48 -0.71
N ASP A 124 16.35 -4.78 -0.85
CA ASP A 124 17.31 -5.39 -1.80
C ASP A 124 16.88 -5.19 -3.28
N ALA A 125 15.70 -4.60 -3.51
CA ALA A 125 15.22 -4.14 -4.81
C ALA A 125 15.81 -2.79 -5.26
N ILE A 126 16.41 -2.02 -4.33
CA ILE A 126 16.85 -0.63 -4.54
C ILE A 126 18.36 -0.62 -4.75
N PHE A 127 18.79 -0.13 -5.91
CA PHE A 127 20.20 -0.06 -6.29
C PHE A 127 20.80 1.33 -6.00
N PRO A 128 22.14 1.47 -5.92
CA PRO A 128 22.79 2.75 -5.60
C PRO A 128 22.54 3.90 -6.58
N THR A 129 21.99 3.61 -7.76
CA THR A 129 21.61 4.59 -8.80
C THR A 129 20.14 5.00 -8.73
N ASP A 130 19.34 4.43 -7.82
CA ASP A 130 17.92 4.73 -7.67
C ASP A 130 17.67 5.88 -6.67
N ILE A 131 16.58 6.62 -6.86
CA ILE A 131 16.15 7.65 -5.90
C ILE A 131 15.02 7.12 -5.02
N LEU A 132 15.16 7.24 -3.70
CA LEU A 132 14.12 6.93 -2.72
C LEU A 132 13.44 8.20 -2.20
N VAL A 133 12.17 8.39 -2.56
CA VAL A 133 11.31 9.49 -2.10
C VAL A 133 10.47 9.03 -0.91
N LEU A 134 10.77 9.56 0.28
CA LEU A 134 10.00 9.28 1.51
C LEU A 134 8.91 10.35 1.71
N ILE A 135 7.64 9.94 1.61
CA ILE A 135 6.48 10.79 1.92
C ILE A 135 6.03 10.51 3.35
N SER A 136 6.01 11.56 4.18
CA SER A 136 5.59 11.48 5.56
C SER A 136 4.80 12.73 5.98
N LYS A 137 3.79 12.55 6.81
CA LYS A 137 3.25 13.62 7.66
C LYS A 137 4.04 13.60 8.96
N SER A 138 4.58 14.74 9.39
CA SER A 138 5.27 14.87 10.67
C SER A 138 4.33 14.47 11.82
N ILE A 139 4.72 13.42 12.56
CA ILE A 139 4.17 13.08 13.87
C ILE A 139 5.33 12.64 14.76
N SER A 140 5.83 13.57 15.56
CA SER A 140 6.55 13.30 16.80
C SER A 140 5.96 14.19 17.87
N SER A 141 5.76 13.65 19.07
CA SER A 141 5.24 14.35 20.25
C SER A 141 6.10 15.57 20.61
N ASP A 142 5.48 16.53 21.31
CA ASP A 142 6.03 17.87 21.59
C ASP A 142 7.41 17.87 22.28
N GLU A 143 7.78 16.80 22.99
CA GLU A 143 9.08 16.68 23.66
C GLU A 143 10.23 16.29 22.72
N LEU A 144 9.98 15.53 21.64
CA LEU A 144 11.02 15.17 20.65
C LEU A 144 11.34 16.31 19.68
N LEU A 145 10.37 17.20 19.42
CA LEU A 145 10.55 18.38 18.56
C LEU A 145 11.64 19.34 19.08
N ASN A 146 11.86 19.37 20.41
CA ASN A 146 12.89 20.19 21.04
C ASN A 146 14.33 19.68 20.81
N LEU A 147 14.49 18.43 20.36
CA LEU A 147 15.80 17.82 20.12
C LEU A 147 16.09 17.67 18.62
N PHE A 148 15.10 17.24 17.81
CA PHE A 148 15.23 17.13 16.36
C PHE A 148 13.89 17.46 15.67
N PRO A 149 13.72 18.68 15.09
CA PRO A 149 12.41 19.14 14.60
C PRO A 149 11.88 18.34 13.39
N ASN A 150 12.74 17.64 12.65
CA ASN A 150 12.32 16.63 11.67
C ASN A 150 13.46 15.61 11.45
N PRO A 151 13.42 14.41 12.07
CA PRO A 151 14.50 13.43 11.97
C PRO A 151 14.62 12.79 10.58
N ILE A 152 13.57 12.78 9.75
CA ILE A 152 13.65 12.29 8.36
C ILE A 152 14.41 13.32 7.51
N ALA A 153 14.07 14.60 7.61
CA ALA A 153 14.77 15.67 6.91
C ALA A 153 16.26 15.79 7.30
N ALA A 154 16.63 15.35 8.51
CA ALA A 154 18.02 15.35 8.97
C ALA A 154 18.88 14.20 8.41
N ILE A 155 18.26 13.15 7.84
CA ILE A 155 18.97 11.97 7.28
C ILE A 155 18.81 11.81 5.77
N CYS A 156 17.94 12.59 5.12
CA CYS A 156 17.77 12.61 3.67
C CYS A 156 18.66 13.67 3.02
N ASP A 157 19.21 13.37 1.85
CA ASP A 157 20.05 14.30 1.06
C ASP A 157 19.29 15.55 0.59
N MET A 158 17.97 15.45 0.50
CA MET A 158 17.06 16.54 0.14
C MET A 158 15.76 16.45 0.94
N ASN A 159 15.21 17.61 1.33
CA ASN A 159 13.90 17.72 1.97
C ASN A 159 13.06 18.84 1.32
N VAL A 160 11.80 18.54 1.01
CA VAL A 160 10.82 19.55 0.59
C VAL A 160 9.79 19.73 1.69
N HIS A 161 9.69 20.95 2.23
CA HIS A 161 8.66 21.29 3.20
C HIS A 161 7.34 21.65 2.49
N LEU A 162 6.25 20.97 2.86
CA LEU A 162 4.91 21.31 2.37
C LEU A 162 4.17 22.09 3.48
N PRO A 163 3.86 23.38 3.29
CA PRO A 163 3.27 24.21 4.33
C PRO A 163 1.86 23.73 4.69
N LEU A 164 1.68 23.38 5.96
CA LEU A 164 0.43 22.90 6.56
C LEU A 164 0.20 23.66 7.86
N GLU A 165 -0.87 24.45 7.94
CA GLU A 165 -1.24 25.15 9.19
C GLU A 165 -1.74 24.16 10.25
N ARG A 166 -2.68 23.29 9.87
CA ARG A 166 -3.31 22.28 10.72
C ARG A 166 -4.14 21.29 9.90
N GLU A 167 -4.55 20.20 10.52
CA GLU A 167 -5.58 19.31 9.98
C GLU A 167 -6.98 19.87 10.22
N ILE A 168 -7.91 19.52 9.32
CA ILE A 168 -9.35 19.75 9.50
C ILE A 168 -9.97 18.73 10.46
N CYS A 169 -9.36 17.54 10.58
CA CYS A 169 -9.68 16.61 11.65
C CYS A 169 -9.46 17.33 13.00
N PRO A 170 -10.50 17.55 13.84
CA PRO A 170 -10.38 18.36 15.06
C PRO A 170 -9.34 17.85 16.06
N PHE A 171 -8.97 16.57 15.94
CA PHE A 171 -8.02 15.88 16.81
C PHE A 171 -6.63 15.70 16.16
N GLY A 172 -6.45 16.09 14.90
CA GLY A 172 -5.22 15.88 14.12
C GLY A 172 -4.90 14.42 13.75
N LEU A 173 -5.71 13.45 14.20
CA LEU A 173 -5.45 12.00 14.17
C LEU A 173 -5.61 11.36 12.78
N ALA A 174 -6.60 11.86 12.01
CA ALA A 174 -6.87 11.45 10.64
C ALA A 174 -6.22 12.46 9.68
N PRO A 175 -5.20 12.05 8.88
CA PRO A 175 -4.62 12.91 7.86
C PRO A 175 -5.64 13.15 6.74
N VAL A 176 -5.97 14.43 6.49
CA VAL A 176 -6.93 14.87 5.46
C VAL A 176 -6.33 16.04 4.68
N THR A 177 -6.01 17.12 5.38
CA THR A 177 -5.39 18.31 4.80
C THR A 177 -4.00 17.99 4.29
N SER A 178 -3.19 17.28 5.09
CA SER A 178 -1.82 16.90 4.69
C SER A 178 -1.82 15.98 3.47
N THR A 179 -2.80 15.06 3.38
CA THR A 179 -2.91 14.10 2.27
C THR A 179 -3.36 14.78 0.98
N SER A 180 -4.29 15.74 1.08
CA SER A 180 -4.69 16.59 -0.05
C SER A 180 -3.50 17.42 -0.56
N ILE A 181 -2.73 18.05 0.35
CA ILE A 181 -1.53 18.83 0.02
C ILE A 181 -0.43 17.97 -0.61
N GLN A 182 -0.11 16.80 -0.02
CA GLN A 182 0.87 15.86 -0.58
C GLN A 182 0.47 15.40 -1.99
N MET A 183 -0.83 15.21 -2.26
CA MET A 183 -1.36 14.87 -3.58
C MET A 183 -1.20 16.02 -4.58
N VAL A 184 -1.68 17.23 -4.25
CA VAL A 184 -1.54 18.46 -5.06
C VAL A 184 -0.08 18.70 -5.46
N PHE A 185 0.82 18.61 -4.48
CA PHE A 185 2.25 18.82 -4.69
C PHE A 185 2.83 17.78 -5.66
N GLY A 186 2.64 16.48 -5.38
CA GLY A 186 3.17 15.41 -6.22
C GLY A 186 2.60 15.45 -7.64
N ASP A 187 1.32 15.77 -7.79
CA ASP A 187 0.65 15.98 -9.07
C ASP A 187 1.28 17.13 -9.87
N THR A 188 1.60 18.23 -9.19
CA THR A 188 2.29 19.39 -9.78
C THR A 188 3.70 19.03 -10.22
N VAL A 189 4.45 18.27 -9.41
CA VAL A 189 5.79 17.77 -9.76
C VAL A 189 5.76 16.84 -10.97
N VAL A 190 4.85 15.87 -11.01
CA VAL A 190 4.68 14.99 -12.19
C VAL A 190 4.36 15.82 -13.44
N ALA A 191 3.45 16.78 -13.34
CA ALA A 191 3.10 17.64 -14.47
C ALA A 191 4.28 18.51 -14.95
N ALA A 192 5.19 18.91 -14.06
CA ALA A 192 6.45 19.55 -14.42
C ALA A 192 7.39 18.57 -15.14
N ILE A 193 7.59 17.35 -14.61
CA ILE A 193 8.40 16.29 -15.22
C ILE A 193 7.91 15.97 -16.65
N MET A 194 6.59 15.85 -16.86
CA MET A 194 5.97 15.63 -18.17
C MET A 194 6.39 16.70 -19.20
N ARG A 195 6.47 17.97 -18.76
CA ARG A 195 6.89 19.09 -19.62
C ARG A 195 8.39 19.10 -19.86
N ILE A 196 9.21 18.90 -18.83
CA ILE A 196 10.68 18.91 -18.92
C ILE A 196 11.16 17.77 -19.83
N ARG A 197 10.61 16.56 -19.68
CA ARG A 197 10.89 15.40 -20.55
C ARG A 197 10.16 15.47 -21.91
N GLY A 198 9.37 16.52 -22.19
CA GLY A 198 8.77 16.78 -23.50
C GLY A 198 7.69 15.78 -23.94
N LEU A 199 6.87 15.26 -23.01
CA LEU A 199 5.92 14.18 -23.29
C LEU A 199 4.91 14.56 -24.38
N THR A 200 4.95 13.82 -25.49
CA THR A 200 3.96 13.98 -26.57
C THR A 200 2.69 13.22 -26.26
N LYS A 201 1.57 13.69 -26.84
CA LYS A 201 0.28 12.98 -26.79
C LYS A 201 0.40 11.54 -27.31
N ASP A 202 1.24 11.29 -28.32
CA ASP A 202 1.44 9.97 -28.92
C ASP A 202 2.30 9.04 -28.05
N GLN A 203 3.27 9.59 -27.30
CA GLN A 203 3.98 8.85 -26.25
C GLN A 203 3.02 8.46 -25.12
N TYR A 204 2.20 9.41 -24.64
CA TYR A 204 1.19 9.15 -23.62
C TYR A 204 0.17 8.10 -24.09
N ALA A 205 -0.30 8.18 -25.34
CA ALA A 205 -1.21 7.20 -25.95
C ALA A 205 -0.63 5.77 -26.00
N ARG A 206 0.66 5.62 -26.33
CA ARG A 206 1.36 4.32 -26.30
C ARG A 206 1.49 3.73 -24.90
N ASN A 207 1.54 4.59 -23.87
CA ASN A 207 1.56 4.17 -22.48
C ASN A 207 0.14 3.87 -21.93
N HIS A 208 -0.91 4.42 -22.53
CA HIS A 208 -2.30 4.31 -22.06
C HIS A 208 -3.23 3.69 -23.12
N PRO A 209 -2.92 2.51 -23.69
CA PRO A 209 -3.57 1.98 -24.89
C PRO A 209 -5.07 1.66 -24.69
N ALA A 210 -5.50 1.22 -23.50
CA ALA A 210 -6.92 0.95 -23.24
C ALA A 210 -7.75 2.22 -22.91
N GLY A 211 -7.09 3.33 -22.59
CA GLY A 211 -7.71 4.60 -22.21
C GLY A 211 -8.39 5.32 -23.38
N LYS A 212 -9.34 6.22 -23.07
CA LYS A 212 -10.04 7.05 -24.08
C LYS A 212 -9.07 7.82 -24.98
N ILE A 213 -7.98 8.33 -24.40
CA ILE A 213 -6.94 9.08 -25.09
C ILE A 213 -6.13 8.16 -26.03
N GLY A 214 -5.68 7.00 -25.57
CA GLY A 214 -5.00 6.00 -26.42
C GLY A 214 -5.86 5.56 -27.61
N LYS A 215 -7.11 5.17 -27.33
CA LYS A 215 -8.11 4.80 -28.35
C LYS A 215 -8.40 5.93 -29.36
N SER A 216 -8.29 7.20 -28.96
CA SER A 216 -8.56 8.36 -29.83
C SER A 216 -7.33 8.83 -30.63
N LEU A 217 -6.12 8.72 -30.08
CA LEU A 217 -4.91 9.28 -30.70
C LEU A 217 -4.23 8.36 -31.70
N ILE A 218 -4.59 7.08 -31.73
CA ILE A 218 -4.30 6.18 -32.85
C ILE A 218 -4.80 6.76 -34.20
N PHE A 219 -5.64 7.82 -34.19
CA PHE A 219 -6.27 8.38 -35.40
C PHE A 219 -6.03 9.87 -35.76
N LYS A 220 -5.32 10.73 -34.98
CA LYS A 220 -4.81 12.06 -35.44
C LYS A 220 -3.97 12.86 -34.41
N ALA A 221 -3.14 13.78 -34.91
CA ALA A 221 -2.00 14.37 -34.20
C ALA A 221 -2.16 15.80 -33.62
N SER A 222 -1.43 16.03 -32.52
CA SER A 222 -0.63 17.21 -32.09
C SER A 222 -1.20 18.65 -31.99
N LEU A 223 -0.90 19.29 -30.84
CA LEU A 223 -0.80 20.75 -30.58
C LEU A 223 0.04 20.99 -29.30
N SER A 224 0.67 22.16 -29.16
CA SER A 224 1.77 22.49 -28.21
C SER A 224 1.37 23.33 -26.96
N THR A 225 2.28 23.49 -25.99
CA THR A 225 2.06 24.22 -24.70
C THR A 225 3.30 24.95 -24.12
N PRO A 226 3.13 26.02 -23.31
CA PRO A 226 4.21 26.74 -22.61
C PRO A 226 4.36 26.43 -21.08
N THR A 227 5.05 27.33 -20.35
CA THR A 227 5.87 27.17 -19.13
C THR A 227 5.20 26.81 -17.77
N SER A 228 6.05 26.45 -16.80
CA SER A 228 5.76 25.81 -15.48
C SER A 228 4.76 26.53 -14.56
N LEU A 229 4.93 27.84 -14.32
CA LEU A 229 4.11 28.61 -13.35
C LEU A 229 2.59 28.51 -13.57
N LEU A 230 2.13 28.24 -14.79
CA LEU A 230 0.71 28.14 -15.12
C LEU A 230 -0.01 26.95 -14.46
N PHE A 231 0.67 25.85 -14.12
CA PHE A 231 -0.01 24.66 -13.57
C PHE A 231 -0.45 24.84 -12.12
N HIS A 232 0.38 25.47 -11.29
CA HIS A 232 0.08 25.76 -9.88
C HIS A 232 -1.20 26.61 -9.78
N CYS A 233 -1.27 27.71 -10.55
CA CYS A 233 -2.47 28.55 -10.65
C CYS A 233 -3.68 27.79 -11.25
N SER A 234 -3.45 26.89 -12.22
CA SER A 234 -4.53 26.08 -12.81
C SER A 234 -5.14 25.08 -11.83
N GLN A 235 -4.35 24.48 -10.92
CA GLN A 235 -4.89 23.59 -9.89
C GLN A 235 -5.74 24.35 -8.86
N LYS A 236 -5.25 25.51 -8.38
CA LYS A 236 -6.02 26.40 -7.47
C LYS A 236 -7.38 26.77 -8.08
N HIS A 237 -7.39 27.17 -9.35
CA HIS A 237 -8.62 27.51 -10.08
C HIS A 237 -9.63 26.34 -10.19
N HIS A 238 -9.17 25.12 -10.51
CA HIS A 238 -10.07 23.96 -10.61
C HIS A 238 -10.61 23.48 -9.26
N LEU A 239 -9.85 23.67 -8.17
CA LEU A 239 -10.35 23.43 -6.82
C LEU A 239 -11.42 24.45 -6.42
N HIS A 240 -11.23 25.73 -6.74
CA HIS A 240 -12.24 26.77 -6.54
C HIS A 240 -13.52 26.44 -7.31
N HIS A 241 -13.44 26.18 -8.63
CA HIS A 241 -14.61 25.75 -9.41
C HIS A 241 -15.34 24.56 -8.78
N PHE A 242 -14.60 23.55 -8.31
CA PHE A 242 -15.21 22.39 -7.67
C PHE A 242 -16.01 22.76 -6.42
N PHE A 243 -15.45 23.55 -5.51
CA PHE A 243 -16.15 23.99 -4.30
C PHE A 243 -17.33 24.91 -4.62
N ASP A 244 -17.17 25.81 -5.60
CA ASP A 244 -18.20 26.77 -6.02
C ASP A 244 -19.44 26.10 -6.67
N ASN A 245 -19.27 24.91 -7.25
CA ASN A 245 -20.32 24.21 -8.02
C ASN A 245 -20.74 22.86 -7.39
N LEU A 246 -20.20 22.48 -6.23
CA LEU A 246 -20.54 21.21 -5.58
C LEU A 246 -21.99 21.22 -5.09
N ASP A 247 -22.76 20.22 -5.52
CA ASP A 247 -24.11 19.98 -4.99
C ASP A 247 -24.02 19.49 -3.53
N LEU A 248 -24.31 20.41 -2.60
CA LEU A 248 -24.25 20.17 -1.17
C LEU A 248 -25.39 19.25 -0.68
N ASP A 249 -26.54 19.23 -1.35
CA ASP A 249 -27.65 18.34 -1.01
C ASP A 249 -27.30 16.88 -1.35
N GLN A 250 -26.67 16.65 -2.52
CA GLN A 250 -26.08 15.34 -2.87
C GLN A 250 -24.97 14.94 -1.91
N ALA A 251 -24.07 15.87 -1.54
CA ALA A 251 -22.99 15.61 -0.60
C ALA A 251 -23.52 15.22 0.80
N GLN A 252 -24.57 15.91 1.27
CA GLN A 252 -25.24 15.60 2.52
C GLN A 252 -25.96 14.25 2.46
N ALA A 253 -26.74 14.00 1.40
CA ALA A 253 -27.44 12.73 1.23
C ALA A 253 -26.47 11.53 1.16
N PHE A 254 -25.29 11.72 0.56
CA PHE A 254 -24.22 10.73 0.58
C PHE A 254 -23.66 10.50 1.99
N ALA A 255 -23.36 11.58 2.72
CA ALA A 255 -22.88 11.49 4.10
C ALA A 255 -23.87 10.75 5.02
N HIS A 256 -25.17 11.05 4.88
CA HIS A 256 -26.24 10.33 5.57
C HIS A 256 -26.28 8.85 5.18
N ALA A 257 -26.23 8.51 3.89
CA ALA A 257 -26.21 7.12 3.45
C ALA A 257 -25.01 6.32 3.99
N LEU A 258 -23.83 6.94 4.14
CA LEU A 258 -22.67 6.30 4.78
C LEU A 258 -22.82 6.17 6.31
N VAL A 259 -23.51 7.12 6.96
CA VAL A 259 -23.75 7.10 8.42
C VAL A 259 -24.83 6.10 8.80
N ASP A 260 -25.90 6.01 8.02
CA ASP A 260 -27.04 5.13 8.26
C ASP A 260 -26.88 3.75 7.57
N ALA A 261 -25.65 3.44 7.13
CA ALA A 261 -25.31 2.16 6.51
C ALA A 261 -25.67 0.98 7.44
N PRO A 262 -26.51 0.01 7.00
CA PRO A 262 -27.03 -1.02 7.89
C PRO A 262 -25.96 -1.95 8.48
N ASP A 263 -24.92 -2.25 7.70
CA ASP A 263 -23.90 -3.22 8.08
C ASP A 263 -22.48 -2.78 7.68
N ALA A 264 -22.15 -2.87 6.39
CA ALA A 264 -20.84 -2.54 5.85
C ALA A 264 -20.92 -1.82 4.51
N ILE A 265 -19.87 -1.06 4.20
CA ILE A 265 -19.73 -0.27 2.98
C ILE A 265 -18.55 -0.81 2.17
N LEU A 266 -18.83 -1.21 0.94
CA LEU A 266 -17.83 -1.67 -0.02
C LEU A 266 -17.55 -0.55 -1.02
N PHE A 267 -16.29 -0.18 -1.19
CA PHE A 267 -15.86 0.78 -2.19
C PHE A 267 -15.20 0.05 -3.36
N SER A 268 -15.50 0.46 -4.59
CA SER A 268 -14.95 -0.17 -5.79
C SER A 268 -14.69 0.84 -6.92
N GLY A 269 -13.68 0.58 -7.74
CA GLY A 269 -13.26 1.44 -8.85
C GLY A 269 -12.18 0.77 -9.70
N ILE A 270 -11.90 1.32 -10.88
CA ILE A 270 -10.85 0.83 -11.80
C ILE A 270 -9.71 1.86 -11.88
N GLY A 271 -8.47 1.39 -11.91
CA GLY A 271 -7.26 2.23 -12.01
C GLY A 271 -7.27 3.34 -10.96
N LYS A 272 -7.00 4.58 -11.38
CA LYS A 272 -7.05 5.80 -10.53
C LYS A 272 -8.31 5.92 -9.67
N SER A 273 -9.50 5.50 -10.15
CA SER A 273 -10.72 5.53 -9.32
C SER A 273 -10.75 4.44 -8.23
N GLY A 274 -10.07 3.31 -8.45
CA GLY A 274 -9.85 2.26 -7.44
C GLY A 274 -8.97 2.74 -6.28
N PHE A 275 -7.96 3.56 -6.56
CA PHE A 275 -7.16 4.22 -5.51
C PHE A 275 -8.01 5.12 -4.63
N ILE A 276 -8.82 5.99 -5.24
CA ILE A 276 -9.73 6.89 -4.50
C ILE A 276 -10.70 6.07 -3.64
N ALA A 277 -11.29 5.01 -4.21
CA ALA A 277 -12.17 4.08 -3.50
C ALA A 277 -11.49 3.42 -2.29
N ASN A 278 -10.25 2.95 -2.46
CA ASN A 278 -9.46 2.36 -1.37
C ASN A 278 -9.08 3.41 -0.29
N ASN A 279 -8.71 4.63 -0.69
CA ASN A 279 -8.41 5.71 0.26
C ASN A 279 -9.62 6.04 1.14
N LEU A 280 -10.79 6.28 0.54
CA LEU A 280 -12.01 6.59 1.27
C LEU A 280 -12.43 5.42 2.17
N SER A 281 -12.32 4.18 1.66
CA SER A 281 -12.57 3.00 2.47
C SER A 281 -11.67 2.94 3.70
N GLN A 282 -10.37 3.20 3.55
CA GLN A 282 -9.42 3.22 4.66
C GLN A 282 -9.66 4.39 5.61
N THR A 283 -10.08 5.57 5.11
CA THR A 283 -10.41 6.70 5.99
C THR A 283 -11.59 6.31 6.88
N LEU A 284 -12.70 5.83 6.28
CA LEU A 284 -13.91 5.42 6.99
C LEU A 284 -13.66 4.28 7.98
N ALA A 285 -12.96 3.21 7.56
CA ALA A 285 -12.58 2.12 8.44
C ALA A 285 -11.72 2.58 9.63
N SER A 286 -10.81 3.54 9.40
CA SER A 286 -9.95 4.08 10.47
C SER A 286 -10.69 4.86 11.54
N LEU A 287 -11.94 5.27 11.30
CA LEU A 287 -12.80 5.93 12.28
C LEU A 287 -13.38 4.95 13.32
N GLY A 288 -13.39 3.64 13.03
CA GLY A 288 -13.76 2.58 13.98
C GLY A 288 -15.26 2.24 14.11
N PHE A 289 -16.17 3.08 13.63
CA PHE A 289 -17.63 2.86 13.73
C PHE A 289 -18.33 2.66 12.37
N ILE A 290 -17.63 2.76 11.25
CA ILE A 290 -18.12 2.36 9.92
C ILE A 290 -17.27 1.17 9.48
N ARG A 291 -17.93 0.02 9.26
CA ARG A 291 -17.28 -1.13 8.62
C ARG A 291 -17.15 -0.82 7.13
N SER A 292 -15.91 -0.73 6.66
CA SER A 292 -15.60 -0.28 5.31
C SER A 292 -14.48 -1.11 4.71
N ALA A 293 -14.65 -1.58 3.48
CA ALA A 293 -13.63 -2.35 2.76
C ALA A 293 -13.57 -1.97 1.27
N TYR A 294 -12.38 -2.13 0.66
CA TYR A 294 -12.20 -1.99 -0.78
C TYR A 294 -12.42 -3.35 -1.46
N LEU A 295 -13.31 -3.40 -2.45
CA LEU A 295 -13.58 -4.59 -3.26
C LEU A 295 -13.10 -4.33 -4.70
N PRO A 296 -11.95 -4.89 -5.13
CA PRO A 296 -11.48 -4.78 -6.50
C PRO A 296 -12.52 -5.39 -7.46
N PRO A 297 -13.02 -4.64 -8.46
CA PRO A 297 -14.16 -5.08 -9.27
C PRO A 297 -13.83 -6.31 -10.15
N ILE A 298 -12.57 -6.50 -10.53
CA ILE A 298 -12.12 -7.72 -11.20
C ILE A 298 -12.18 -8.91 -10.26
N ASN A 299 -11.55 -8.82 -9.09
CA ASN A 299 -11.57 -9.93 -8.15
C ASN A 299 -13.00 -10.32 -7.79
N ALA A 300 -13.89 -9.34 -7.62
CA ALA A 300 -15.32 -9.59 -7.44
C ALA A 300 -15.88 -10.45 -8.59
N LEU A 301 -15.76 -10.00 -9.84
CA LEU A 301 -16.21 -10.73 -11.03
C LEU A 301 -15.53 -12.10 -11.25
N HIS A 302 -14.43 -12.39 -10.57
CA HIS A 302 -13.68 -13.66 -10.65
C HIS A 302 -13.68 -14.49 -9.34
N GLY A 303 -14.52 -14.16 -8.36
CA GLY A 303 -14.78 -14.99 -7.18
C GLY A 303 -15.10 -14.20 -5.90
N ASP A 304 -14.51 -13.02 -5.70
CA ASP A 304 -14.64 -12.26 -4.45
C ASP A 304 -16.02 -11.58 -4.29
N ILE A 305 -16.93 -11.74 -5.26
CA ILE A 305 -18.31 -11.20 -5.17
C ILE A 305 -19.14 -11.83 -4.06
N ASP A 306 -18.73 -13.00 -3.57
CA ASP A 306 -19.32 -13.61 -2.38
C ASP A 306 -19.01 -12.84 -1.08
N ALA A 307 -18.13 -11.83 -1.12
CA ALA A 307 -17.97 -10.85 -0.04
C ALA A 307 -19.12 -9.81 0.03
N ILE A 308 -20.01 -9.76 -0.97
CA ILE A 308 -21.20 -8.89 -0.96
C ILE A 308 -22.37 -9.63 -0.27
N PHE A 309 -22.85 -9.06 0.83
CA PHE A 309 -24.01 -9.55 1.58
C PHE A 309 -25.21 -8.60 1.44
N PRO A 310 -26.44 -9.06 1.75
CA PRO A 310 -27.61 -8.20 1.80
C PRO A 310 -27.43 -7.02 2.76
N ALA A 311 -28.06 -5.89 2.44
CA ALA A 311 -27.99 -4.63 3.21
C ALA A 311 -26.60 -3.96 3.28
N TYR A 312 -25.59 -4.46 2.55
CA TYR A 312 -24.36 -3.71 2.31
C TYR A 312 -24.60 -2.56 1.34
N ILE A 313 -23.84 -1.47 1.49
CA ILE A 313 -23.77 -0.39 0.50
C ILE A 313 -22.56 -0.61 -0.40
N LEU A 314 -22.74 -0.59 -1.72
CA LEU A 314 -21.66 -0.67 -2.71
C LEU A 314 -21.47 0.69 -3.40
N VAL A 315 -20.37 1.36 -3.11
CA VAL A 315 -19.99 2.66 -3.68
C VAL A 315 -19.05 2.45 -4.87
N LEU A 316 -19.53 2.79 -6.06
CA LEU A 316 -18.84 2.60 -7.35
C LEU A 316 -18.29 3.94 -7.87
N ILE A 317 -16.97 4.12 -7.82
CA ILE A 317 -16.32 5.37 -8.26
C ILE A 317 -15.88 5.23 -9.72
N SER A 318 -16.41 6.09 -10.59
CA SER A 318 -16.06 6.10 -12.01
C SER A 318 -16.30 7.47 -12.67
N LYS A 319 -15.23 8.19 -13.01
CA LYS A 319 -15.31 9.51 -13.69
C LYS A 319 -16.29 9.52 -14.86
N SER A 320 -16.21 8.52 -15.75
CA SER A 320 -17.04 8.42 -16.96
C SER A 320 -18.32 7.61 -16.80
N GLY A 321 -18.50 6.89 -15.68
CA GLY A 321 -19.60 5.95 -15.49
C GLY A 321 -19.78 4.90 -16.60
N SER A 322 -18.71 4.60 -17.35
CA SER A 322 -18.75 3.81 -18.60
C SER A 322 -17.74 2.65 -18.59
N SER A 323 -17.40 2.11 -17.42
CA SER A 323 -16.46 0.99 -17.29
C SER A 323 -17.21 -0.34 -17.30
N ASP A 324 -17.00 -1.16 -18.33
CA ASP A 324 -17.68 -2.46 -18.48
C ASP A 324 -17.53 -3.36 -17.24
N LYS A 325 -16.37 -3.34 -16.57
CA LYS A 325 -16.14 -4.10 -15.34
C LYS A 325 -17.02 -3.61 -14.17
N LEU A 326 -17.30 -2.31 -14.07
CA LEU A 326 -18.23 -1.77 -13.06
C LEU A 326 -19.70 -1.99 -13.46
N LEU A 327 -20.03 -1.80 -14.74
CA LEU A 327 -21.38 -2.04 -15.27
C LEU A 327 -21.80 -3.52 -15.12
N ASN A 328 -20.87 -4.46 -15.30
CA ASN A 328 -21.08 -5.89 -15.09
C ASN A 328 -21.11 -6.28 -13.60
N LEU A 329 -20.52 -5.50 -12.70
CA LEU A 329 -20.57 -5.74 -11.25
C LEU A 329 -21.95 -5.40 -10.68
N VAL A 330 -22.59 -4.32 -11.15
CA VAL A 330 -23.92 -3.86 -10.68
C VAL A 330 -24.99 -4.96 -10.67
N PRO A 331 -25.31 -5.68 -11.76
CA PRO A 331 -26.38 -6.68 -11.75
C PRO A 331 -26.10 -7.82 -10.77
N CYS A 332 -24.83 -8.24 -10.66
CA CYS A 332 -24.42 -9.32 -9.78
C CYS A 332 -24.45 -8.90 -8.29
N ALA A 333 -24.07 -7.65 -7.98
CA ALA A 333 -24.20 -7.06 -6.64
C ALA A 333 -25.67 -6.81 -6.25
N ARG A 334 -26.50 -6.33 -7.20
CA ARG A 334 -27.95 -6.15 -7.00
C ARG A 334 -28.64 -7.48 -6.69
N ALA A 335 -28.23 -8.57 -7.34
CA ALA A 335 -28.72 -9.92 -7.05
C ALA A 335 -28.37 -10.43 -5.63
N LYS A 336 -27.32 -9.87 -4.99
CA LYS A 336 -26.95 -10.13 -3.59
C LYS A 336 -27.70 -9.24 -2.59
N GLY A 337 -28.50 -8.26 -3.05
CA GLY A 337 -29.27 -7.36 -2.18
C GLY A 337 -28.46 -6.20 -1.59
N ALA A 338 -27.37 -5.78 -2.24
CA ALA A 338 -26.65 -4.55 -1.90
C ALA A 338 -27.36 -3.31 -2.47
N TYR A 339 -27.24 -2.17 -1.79
CA TYR A 339 -27.67 -0.85 -2.26
C TYR A 339 -26.51 -0.15 -2.98
N MET A 340 -26.73 0.36 -4.19
CA MET A 340 -25.66 0.85 -5.06
C MET A 340 -25.64 2.38 -5.17
N ILE A 341 -24.48 2.97 -4.87
CA ILE A 341 -24.21 4.40 -5.02
C ILE A 341 -23.11 4.57 -6.06
N SER A 342 -23.32 5.37 -7.11
CA SER A 342 -22.24 5.75 -8.04
C SER A 342 -21.69 7.13 -7.73
N ILE A 343 -20.36 7.31 -7.86
CA ILE A 343 -19.72 8.63 -7.86
C ILE A 343 -19.14 8.86 -9.26
N THR A 344 -19.68 9.86 -9.98
CA THR A 344 -19.39 10.13 -11.39
C THR A 344 -19.16 11.62 -11.66
N SER A 345 -18.63 11.97 -12.83
CA SER A 345 -18.29 13.36 -13.19
C SER A 345 -18.67 13.72 -14.64
N VAL A 346 -19.55 12.93 -15.24
CA VAL A 346 -20.06 13.12 -16.60
C VAL A 346 -21.56 12.96 -16.55
N ASP A 347 -22.28 13.98 -17.01
CA ASP A 347 -23.74 13.93 -17.11
C ASP A 347 -24.22 12.78 -17.98
N ARG A 348 -25.32 12.13 -17.58
CA ARG A 348 -26.01 11.08 -18.33
C ARG A 348 -25.06 9.92 -18.72
N ASN A 349 -24.52 9.24 -17.71
CA ASN A 349 -23.65 8.07 -17.89
C ASN A 349 -24.39 6.75 -17.57
N PRO A 350 -23.97 5.60 -18.15
CA PRO A 350 -24.62 4.31 -17.91
C PRO A 350 -24.65 3.87 -16.44
N LEU A 351 -23.56 4.06 -15.69
CA LEU A 351 -23.45 3.62 -14.30
C LEU A 351 -24.48 4.32 -13.39
N ALA A 352 -24.64 5.63 -13.55
CA ALA A 352 -25.63 6.42 -12.82
C ALA A 352 -27.09 6.02 -13.13
N SER A 353 -27.36 5.45 -14.31
CA SER A 353 -28.71 4.97 -14.68
C SER A 353 -29.08 3.60 -14.09
N ILE A 354 -28.12 2.86 -13.53
CA ILE A 354 -28.33 1.50 -12.98
C ILE A 354 -28.02 1.37 -11.49
N CYS A 355 -27.48 2.42 -10.85
CA CYS A 355 -27.32 2.54 -9.41
C CYS A 355 -28.58 3.16 -8.77
N ASP A 356 -28.76 2.97 -7.47
CA ASP A 356 -29.93 3.48 -6.73
C ASP A 356 -29.76 4.96 -6.36
N MET A 357 -28.51 5.42 -6.26
CA MET A 357 -28.14 6.83 -6.05
C MET A 357 -26.91 7.18 -6.91
N ASN A 358 -26.83 8.42 -7.41
CA ASN A 358 -25.62 8.94 -8.04
C ASN A 358 -25.20 10.28 -7.43
N ILE A 359 -23.91 10.41 -7.14
CA ILE A 359 -23.25 11.65 -6.77
C ILE A 359 -22.52 12.19 -8.00
N HIS A 360 -22.88 13.38 -8.46
CA HIS A 360 -22.19 14.08 -9.55
C HIS A 360 -21.13 15.03 -8.97
N LEU A 361 -19.89 14.91 -9.43
CA LEU A 361 -18.80 15.82 -9.10
C LEU A 361 -18.49 16.77 -10.27
N PRO A 362 -18.57 18.10 -10.09
CA PRO A 362 -18.47 19.09 -11.17
C PRO A 362 -17.02 19.33 -11.61
N LEU A 363 -16.53 18.52 -12.56
CA LEU A 363 -15.15 18.59 -13.06
C LEU A 363 -15.08 19.24 -14.45
N GLU A 364 -14.54 20.47 -14.56
CA GLU A 364 -14.46 21.18 -15.84
C GLU A 364 -13.57 20.52 -16.89
N ARG A 365 -12.33 20.14 -16.53
CA ARG A 365 -11.32 19.60 -17.47
C ARG A 365 -10.34 18.63 -16.82
N GLU A 366 -9.69 17.82 -17.65
CA GLU A 366 -8.68 16.83 -17.29
C GLU A 366 -7.29 17.44 -16.96
N ILE A 367 -7.24 18.67 -16.45
CA ILE A 367 -6.01 19.28 -15.89
C ILE A 367 -5.79 18.85 -14.43
N CYS A 368 -6.76 18.14 -13.83
CA CYS A 368 -6.49 17.14 -12.80
C CYS A 368 -6.47 15.72 -13.43
N PRO A 369 -5.39 15.28 -14.10
CA PRO A 369 -5.27 13.93 -14.69
C PRO A 369 -5.10 12.80 -13.65
N PHE A 370 -5.33 13.13 -12.37
CA PHE A 370 -4.80 12.41 -11.21
C PHE A 370 -5.82 12.13 -10.10
N GLY A 371 -7.03 12.71 -10.18
CA GLY A 371 -8.14 12.35 -9.29
C GLY A 371 -8.15 13.02 -7.91
N LEU A 372 -7.49 14.19 -7.77
CA LEU A 372 -7.51 14.98 -6.54
C LEU A 372 -8.93 15.31 -6.08
N THR A 373 -9.80 15.79 -6.98
CA THR A 373 -11.10 16.34 -6.61
C THR A 373 -12.05 15.32 -5.95
N PRO A 374 -12.19 14.07 -6.43
CA PRO A 374 -12.96 13.05 -5.70
C PRO A 374 -12.35 12.63 -4.35
N ILE A 375 -11.02 12.78 -4.14
CA ILE A 375 -10.38 12.59 -2.83
C ILE A 375 -10.81 13.72 -1.90
N VAL A 376 -10.63 14.97 -2.33
CA VAL A 376 -11.05 16.19 -1.61
C VAL A 376 -12.54 16.13 -1.23
N PHE A 377 -13.41 15.68 -2.13
CA PHE A 377 -14.82 15.43 -1.85
C PHE A 377 -15.02 14.42 -0.71
N GLY A 378 -14.49 13.21 -0.86
CA GLY A 378 -14.75 12.14 0.10
C GLY A 378 -14.08 12.36 1.47
N ASP A 379 -12.89 12.99 1.51
CA ASP A 379 -12.26 13.38 2.76
C ASP A 379 -13.03 14.53 3.46
N THR A 380 -13.65 15.45 2.69
CA THR A 380 -14.58 16.46 3.24
C THR A 380 -15.83 15.79 3.84
N VAL A 381 -16.42 14.81 3.13
CA VAL A 381 -17.55 14.02 3.65
C VAL A 381 -17.16 13.29 4.94
N VAL A 382 -15.98 12.67 4.99
CA VAL A 382 -15.48 12.01 6.20
C VAL A 382 -15.27 12.98 7.36
N ALA A 383 -14.72 14.17 7.11
CA ALA A 383 -14.58 15.21 8.14
C ALA A 383 -15.96 15.65 8.69
N THR A 384 -16.95 15.81 7.82
CA THR A 384 -18.35 16.13 8.20
C THR A 384 -18.98 15.02 9.05
N ILE A 385 -18.84 13.75 8.63
CA ILE A 385 -19.32 12.58 9.40
C ILE A 385 -18.65 12.53 10.78
N THR A 386 -17.33 12.80 10.83
CA THR A 386 -16.54 12.80 12.06
C THR A 386 -17.03 13.86 13.04
N ARG A 387 -17.31 15.08 12.55
CA ARG A 387 -17.87 16.18 13.35
C ARG A 387 -19.29 15.87 13.81
N ALA A 388 -20.14 15.34 12.93
CA ALA A 388 -21.54 15.02 13.22
C ALA A 388 -21.70 13.91 14.28
N ARG A 389 -20.80 12.92 14.31
CA ARG A 389 -20.81 11.85 15.33
C ARG A 389 -20.13 12.21 16.65
N GLY A 390 -19.52 13.40 16.78
CA GLY A 390 -18.96 13.90 18.04
C GLY A 390 -17.85 13.01 18.63
N LEU A 391 -17.10 12.31 17.77
CA LEU A 391 -16.05 11.37 18.19
C LEU A 391 -15.02 12.04 19.08
N THR A 392 -14.58 11.35 20.12
CA THR A 392 -13.49 11.83 20.96
C THR A 392 -12.17 11.12 20.64
N LYS A 393 -11.05 11.70 21.08
CA LYS A 393 -9.72 11.11 20.88
C LYS A 393 -9.61 9.72 21.51
N GLU A 394 -10.23 9.54 22.68
CA GLU A 394 -10.28 8.30 23.45
C GLU A 394 -11.05 7.17 22.73
N GLN A 395 -12.00 7.53 21.84
CA GLN A 395 -12.74 6.57 21.02
C GLN A 395 -11.99 6.18 19.73
N PHE A 396 -11.05 7.01 19.27
CA PHE A 396 -10.27 6.77 18.05
C PHE A 396 -9.05 5.87 18.31
N GLU A 397 -8.37 6.06 19.45
CA GLU A 397 -7.08 5.42 19.74
C GLU A 397 -7.10 3.87 19.89
N PRO A 398 -8.15 3.21 20.45
CA PRO A 398 -8.20 1.75 20.54
C PRO A 398 -8.13 1.03 19.18
N ASN A 399 -8.54 1.72 18.10
CA ASN A 399 -8.55 1.18 16.74
C ASN A 399 -7.17 1.29 16.03
N HIS A 400 -6.17 1.90 16.67
CA HIS A 400 -4.81 2.08 16.11
C HIS A 400 -3.69 1.58 17.05
N PRO A 401 -3.74 0.31 17.53
CA PRO A 401 -2.86 -0.20 18.59
C PRO A 401 -1.36 -0.23 18.21
N ALA A 402 -1.03 -0.13 16.91
CA ALA A 402 0.35 -0.15 16.43
C ALA A 402 1.09 1.20 16.54
N ARG A 403 0.37 2.35 16.69
CA ARG A 403 1.02 3.68 16.77
C ARG A 403 1.67 3.89 18.16
N LYS A 404 2.80 4.62 18.20
CA LYS A 404 3.55 4.91 19.45
C LYS A 404 2.66 5.42 20.60
N ILE A 405 1.70 6.30 20.29
CA ILE A 405 0.76 6.90 21.27
C ILE A 405 -0.12 5.81 21.90
N GLY A 406 -0.78 4.98 21.09
CA GLY A 406 -1.62 3.88 21.57
C GLY A 406 -0.84 2.85 22.39
N LYS A 407 0.38 2.49 21.98
CA LYS A 407 1.24 1.58 22.76
C LYS A 407 1.64 2.17 24.12
N SER A 408 1.87 3.48 24.22
CA SER A 408 2.33 4.14 25.46
C SER A 408 1.23 4.27 26.51
N LEU A 409 -0.02 4.44 26.08
CA LEU A 409 -1.18 4.57 26.96
C LEU A 409 -1.79 3.22 27.38
N LEU A 410 -1.69 2.18 26.54
CA LEU A 410 -2.32 0.87 26.80
C LEU A 410 -1.45 -0.12 27.58
N PHE A 411 -0.12 -0.02 27.50
CA PHE A 411 0.81 -1.01 28.09
C PHE A 411 1.84 -0.34 28.99
N LYS A 412 2.04 -0.85 30.20
CA LYS A 412 3.20 -0.48 31.05
C LYS A 412 4.33 -1.48 30.79
N VAL A 413 5.57 -1.11 31.13
CA VAL A 413 6.75 -2.01 31.00
C VAL A 413 6.48 -3.39 31.62
N LYS A 414 5.88 -3.43 32.82
CA LYS A 414 5.49 -4.66 33.52
C LYS A 414 4.47 -5.55 32.79
N ASP A 415 3.76 -5.02 31.80
CA ASP A 415 2.73 -5.70 31.00
C ASP A 415 3.32 -6.23 29.67
N LEU A 416 4.56 -5.83 29.34
CA LEU A 416 5.35 -6.31 28.19
C LEU A 416 6.47 -7.29 28.59
N MET A 417 6.86 -7.31 29.87
CA MET A 417 7.88 -8.22 30.41
C MET A 417 7.36 -9.66 30.50
N LYS A 418 8.00 -10.59 29.81
CA LYS A 418 7.84 -12.04 30.07
C LYS A 418 8.56 -12.41 31.35
N LYS A 419 7.98 -13.31 32.15
CA LYS A 419 8.43 -13.70 33.50
C LYS A 419 8.36 -15.20 33.67
N GLU A 420 9.19 -15.73 34.57
CA GLU A 420 9.13 -17.12 35.03
C GLU A 420 8.99 -18.13 33.87
N GLY A 421 7.90 -18.91 33.83
CA GLY A 421 7.66 -19.95 32.83
C GLY A 421 7.46 -19.47 31.38
N ASP A 422 7.40 -18.16 31.13
CA ASP A 422 7.39 -17.58 29.78
C ASP A 422 8.80 -17.14 29.31
N LEU A 423 9.84 -17.35 30.12
CA LEU A 423 11.22 -17.08 29.73
C LEU A 423 11.78 -18.22 28.86
N PRO A 424 12.40 -17.90 27.70
CA PRO A 424 13.06 -18.87 26.84
C PRO A 424 14.43 -19.23 27.45
N LEU A 425 14.45 -20.17 28.38
CA LEU A 425 15.66 -20.58 29.10
C LEU A 425 16.23 -21.90 28.56
N SER A 426 17.54 -22.00 28.45
CA SER A 426 18.25 -23.26 28.15
C SER A 426 19.57 -23.35 28.93
N LYS A 427 20.10 -24.56 29.08
CA LYS A 427 21.40 -24.86 29.67
C LYS A 427 22.42 -25.17 28.57
N GLU A 428 23.71 -24.99 28.86
CA GLU A 428 24.78 -25.22 27.88
C GLU A 428 24.87 -26.65 27.30
N GLY A 429 24.23 -27.63 27.96
CA GLY A 429 24.20 -29.04 27.53
C GLY A 429 22.92 -29.49 26.83
N ASP A 430 21.94 -28.61 26.63
CA ASP A 430 20.68 -28.97 25.98
C ASP A 430 20.89 -29.21 24.46
N MET A 431 20.05 -30.05 23.85
CA MET A 431 20.13 -30.27 22.41
C MET A 431 19.52 -29.08 21.64
N ILE A 432 20.07 -28.78 20.46
CA ILE A 432 19.59 -27.70 19.58
C ILE A 432 18.08 -27.84 19.26
N VAL A 433 17.56 -29.07 19.19
CA VAL A 433 16.13 -29.33 18.97
C VAL A 433 15.27 -28.86 20.15
N ASP A 434 15.73 -29.08 21.37
CA ASP A 434 15.04 -28.63 22.59
C ASP A 434 15.13 -27.10 22.73
N GLN A 435 16.29 -26.53 22.38
CA GLN A 435 16.52 -25.08 22.32
C GLN A 435 15.60 -24.37 21.31
N LEU A 436 15.45 -24.95 20.12
CA LEU A 436 14.51 -24.46 19.09
C LEU A 436 13.05 -24.62 19.54
N SER A 437 12.71 -25.74 20.16
CA SER A 437 11.36 -26.00 20.69
C SER A 437 10.99 -24.98 21.77
N GLU A 438 11.91 -24.71 22.71
CA GLU A 438 11.74 -23.72 23.76
C GLU A 438 11.56 -22.32 23.15
N LEU A 439 12.51 -21.87 22.31
CA LEU A 439 12.45 -20.57 21.64
C LEU A 439 11.15 -20.38 20.82
N THR A 440 10.72 -21.41 20.09
CA THR A 440 9.49 -21.38 19.29
C THR A 440 8.25 -21.36 20.18
N SER A 441 8.23 -22.14 21.27
CA SER A 441 7.10 -22.19 22.21
C SER A 441 6.90 -20.88 22.96
N LYS A 442 8.00 -20.16 23.28
CA LYS A 442 7.94 -18.85 23.95
C LYS A 442 7.75 -17.69 22.98
N GLY A 443 8.14 -17.82 21.71
CA GLY A 443 7.98 -16.77 20.69
C GLY A 443 8.73 -15.50 21.07
N CYS A 444 10.03 -15.61 21.34
CA CYS A 444 10.85 -14.53 21.90
C CYS A 444 11.94 -13.98 20.95
N GLY A 445 12.21 -14.60 19.80
CA GLY A 445 13.28 -14.19 18.87
C GLY A 445 14.72 -14.34 19.41
N CYS A 446 14.84 -14.78 20.66
CA CYS A 446 16.08 -15.08 21.35
C CYS A 446 15.86 -16.13 22.45
N LEU A 447 16.94 -16.83 22.79
CA LEU A 447 17.04 -17.82 23.86
C LEU A 447 18.12 -17.36 24.84
N LEU A 448 17.84 -17.42 26.14
CA LEU A 448 18.83 -17.16 27.18
C LEU A 448 19.45 -18.48 27.64
N VAL A 449 20.77 -18.59 27.52
CA VAL A 449 21.51 -19.73 28.06
C VAL A 449 22.02 -19.39 29.45
N VAL A 450 21.63 -20.21 30.41
CA VAL A 450 21.87 -20.03 31.84
C VAL A 450 22.59 -21.24 32.46
N ASP A 451 23.22 -21.05 33.62
CA ASP A 451 23.84 -22.13 34.39
C ASP A 451 22.82 -22.95 35.21
N ALA A 452 23.30 -23.82 36.11
CA ALA A 452 22.42 -24.62 36.96
C ALA A 452 21.68 -23.78 38.01
N GLU A 453 22.19 -22.58 38.30
CA GLU A 453 21.72 -21.60 39.28
C GLU A 453 20.89 -20.46 38.65
N ASN A 454 20.68 -20.47 37.32
CA ASN A 454 19.98 -19.45 36.50
C ASN A 454 20.72 -18.10 36.32
N HIS A 455 22.04 -18.05 36.45
CA HIS A 455 22.82 -16.89 35.99
C HIS A 455 22.93 -16.90 34.47
N LEU A 456 22.84 -15.71 33.85
CA LEU A 456 22.99 -15.57 32.40
C LEU A 456 24.43 -15.83 31.95
N ILE A 457 24.61 -16.82 31.07
CA ILE A 457 25.89 -17.12 30.42
C ILE A 457 25.97 -16.40 29.07
N ARG A 458 24.95 -16.55 28.22
CA ARG A 458 24.91 -15.96 26.86
C ARG A 458 23.48 -15.89 26.29
N ILE A 459 23.35 -15.19 25.16
CA ILE A 459 22.10 -15.04 24.41
C ILE A 459 22.32 -15.61 23.00
N PHE A 460 21.37 -16.39 22.49
CA PHE A 460 21.29 -16.82 21.10
C PHE A 460 20.07 -16.17 20.43
N THR A 461 20.15 -15.88 19.12
CA THR A 461 19.04 -15.30 18.34
C THR A 461 18.61 -16.22 17.19
N ASP A 462 17.40 -16.01 16.66
CA ASP A 462 16.87 -16.79 15.53
C ASP A 462 17.84 -16.81 14.32
N GLY A 463 18.54 -15.70 14.08
CA GLY A 463 19.51 -15.56 12.98
C GLY A 463 20.73 -16.48 13.12
N ASP A 464 21.14 -16.80 14.35
CA ASP A 464 22.28 -17.69 14.62
C ASP A 464 21.90 -19.16 14.39
N LEU A 465 20.65 -19.52 14.72
CA LEU A 465 20.15 -20.90 14.66
C LEU A 465 19.81 -21.37 13.23
N ILE A 466 19.44 -20.45 12.33
CA ILE A 466 19.11 -20.77 10.93
C ILE A 466 20.32 -21.39 10.18
N TRP A 467 21.55 -21.04 10.55
CA TRP A 467 22.76 -21.54 9.89
C TRP A 467 23.07 -23.01 10.24
N GLU A 468 22.91 -23.40 11.51
CA GLU A 468 23.13 -24.78 11.98
C GLU A 468 21.97 -25.73 11.63
N SER A 469 20.73 -25.23 11.63
CA SER A 469 19.51 -26.05 11.58
C SER A 469 19.22 -26.74 10.23
N PHE A 470 19.93 -26.38 9.16
CA PHE A 470 19.69 -26.94 7.82
C PHE A 470 20.09 -28.42 7.65
N ARG A 471 20.69 -29.06 8.67
CA ARG A 471 21.22 -30.43 8.59
C ARG A 471 20.26 -31.56 8.98
N GLY A 472 19.05 -31.27 9.48
CA GLY A 472 18.02 -32.31 9.58
C GLY A 472 16.80 -31.96 10.43
N LEU A 473 15.61 -32.15 9.86
CA LEU A 473 14.34 -32.23 10.59
C LEU A 473 13.25 -32.91 9.72
N PHE A 474 12.67 -33.99 10.23
CA PHE A 474 11.38 -34.57 9.83
C PHE A 474 10.74 -35.24 11.06
N SER A 475 9.42 -35.48 11.00
CA SER A 475 8.52 -36.00 12.06
C SER A 475 8.14 -34.95 13.13
N SER A 476 6.88 -34.49 13.36
CA SER A 476 5.49 -35.04 13.37
C SER A 476 5.02 -35.39 14.79
N ASN A 477 3.77 -35.16 15.25
CA ASN A 477 2.58 -34.40 14.83
C ASN A 477 1.52 -34.49 15.99
N LYS A 478 0.25 -34.07 15.78
CA LYS A 478 -1.01 -34.27 16.59
C LYS A 478 -1.46 -33.05 17.42
N ASP A 479 -2.75 -32.77 17.71
CA ASP A 479 -4.11 -33.28 17.38
C ASP A 479 -5.09 -32.11 17.74
N ASP A 480 -6.36 -31.95 17.34
CA ASP A 480 -7.27 -32.51 16.31
C ASP A 480 -8.49 -31.55 16.15
N ALA A 481 -9.06 -31.35 14.95
CA ALA A 481 -10.37 -30.70 14.74
C ALA A 481 -10.97 -30.98 13.34
N ILE A 482 -12.25 -31.41 13.31
CA ILE A 482 -13.06 -31.76 12.12
C ILE A 482 -12.46 -32.93 11.31
N MET A 483 -12.91 -34.14 11.60
CA MET A 483 -12.40 -35.39 11.03
C MET A 483 -12.67 -35.52 9.52
N ILE A 484 -11.68 -35.13 8.71
CA ILE A 484 -11.42 -35.77 7.42
C ILE A 484 -10.78 -37.12 7.73
N ASP A 485 -11.44 -38.23 7.40
CA ASP A 485 -10.95 -39.54 7.80
C ASP A 485 -9.59 -39.87 7.14
N ARG A 486 -8.77 -40.68 7.82
CA ARG A 486 -7.41 -41.01 7.38
C ARG A 486 -7.37 -41.66 5.99
N HIS A 487 -8.38 -42.45 5.61
CA HIS A 487 -8.43 -43.09 4.30
C HIS A 487 -8.77 -42.08 3.20
N THR A 488 -9.68 -41.14 3.46
CA THR A 488 -9.97 -40.00 2.57
C THR A 488 -8.76 -39.07 2.44
N LEU A 489 -8.06 -38.75 3.53
CA LEU A 489 -6.80 -38.01 3.48
C LEU A 489 -5.71 -38.77 2.72
N ASP A 490 -5.48 -40.06 3.01
CA ASP A 490 -4.48 -40.87 2.31
C ASP A 490 -4.81 -40.98 0.80
N ALA A 491 -6.09 -41.06 0.43
CA ALA A 491 -6.53 -41.07 -0.97
C ALA A 491 -6.30 -39.71 -1.64
N LEU A 492 -6.62 -38.60 -0.97
CA LEU A 492 -6.36 -37.25 -1.46
C LEU A 492 -4.85 -36.98 -1.57
N PHE A 493 -4.05 -37.33 -0.57
CA PHE A 493 -2.59 -37.19 -0.61
C PHE A 493 -1.94 -38.08 -1.66
N LYS A 494 -2.41 -39.33 -1.86
CA LYS A 494 -1.97 -40.17 -2.98
C LYS A 494 -2.35 -39.56 -4.33
N SER A 495 -3.56 -39.01 -4.46
CA SER A 495 -3.98 -38.30 -5.69
C SER A 495 -3.12 -37.07 -5.96
N GLN A 496 -2.90 -36.21 -4.96
CA GLN A 496 -2.03 -35.03 -5.07
C GLN A 496 -0.57 -35.43 -5.37
N LYS A 497 -0.03 -36.46 -4.71
CA LYS A 497 1.28 -37.02 -5.03
C LYS A 497 1.34 -37.53 -6.46
N ASN A 498 0.33 -38.23 -6.95
CA ASN A 498 0.30 -38.71 -8.33
C ASN A 498 0.25 -37.55 -9.34
N HIS A 499 -0.45 -36.45 -9.05
CA HIS A 499 -0.42 -35.24 -9.88
C HIS A 499 0.95 -34.54 -9.86
N LEU A 500 1.63 -34.48 -8.70
CA LEU A 500 2.98 -33.94 -8.57
C LEU A 500 4.02 -34.81 -9.28
N ASN A 501 3.95 -36.14 -9.09
CA ASN A 501 4.77 -37.10 -9.82
C ASN A 501 4.56 -36.96 -11.33
N HIS A 502 3.30 -36.85 -11.80
CA HIS A 502 3.02 -36.65 -13.22
C HIS A 502 3.72 -35.39 -13.78
N PHE A 503 3.80 -34.30 -13.02
CA PHE A 503 4.64 -33.16 -13.39
C PHE A 503 6.12 -33.55 -13.49
N PHE A 504 6.73 -34.14 -12.45
CA PHE A 504 8.15 -34.51 -12.49
C PHE A 504 8.49 -35.59 -13.55
N ASP A 505 7.55 -36.47 -13.88
CA ASP A 505 7.71 -37.52 -14.89
C ASP A 505 7.54 -36.99 -16.34
N ASN A 506 6.86 -35.86 -16.54
CA ASN A 506 6.49 -35.34 -17.87
C ASN A 506 6.88 -33.87 -18.13
N HIS A 507 7.55 -33.20 -17.20
CA HIS A 507 8.04 -31.83 -17.40
C HIS A 507 9.15 -31.77 -18.44
N ASP A 508 9.08 -30.78 -19.31
CA ASP A 508 10.12 -30.49 -20.29
C ASP A 508 11.27 -29.73 -19.61
N LEU A 509 12.37 -30.45 -19.38
CA LEU A 509 13.59 -29.91 -18.78
C LEU A 509 14.29 -28.87 -19.67
N GLU A 510 14.19 -28.99 -21.00
CA GLU A 510 14.80 -28.01 -21.92
C GLU A 510 14.04 -26.69 -21.87
N GLN A 511 12.70 -26.73 -21.84
CA GLN A 511 11.87 -25.53 -21.63
C GLN A 511 12.09 -24.90 -20.25
N ALA A 512 12.19 -25.72 -19.19
CA ALA A 512 12.46 -25.23 -17.84
C ALA A 512 13.86 -24.57 -17.75
N GLN A 513 14.87 -25.17 -18.38
CA GLN A 513 16.22 -24.61 -18.46
C GLN A 513 16.23 -23.32 -19.29
N ALA A 514 15.59 -23.29 -20.46
CA ALA A 514 15.52 -22.09 -21.31
C ALA A 514 14.80 -20.94 -20.59
N PHE A 515 13.74 -21.23 -19.83
CA PHE A 515 13.07 -20.25 -18.98
C PHE A 515 14.00 -19.71 -17.88
N ALA A 516 14.65 -20.60 -17.12
CA ALA A 516 15.57 -20.20 -16.06
C ALA A 516 16.75 -19.36 -16.60
N GLN A 517 17.33 -19.78 -17.73
CA GLN A 517 18.41 -19.06 -18.41
C GLN A 517 17.95 -17.67 -18.87
N ALA A 518 16.74 -17.54 -19.44
CA ALA A 518 16.18 -16.25 -19.83
C ALA A 518 15.99 -15.30 -18.62
N LEU A 519 15.70 -15.82 -17.42
CA LEU A 519 15.62 -14.99 -16.22
C LEU A 519 17.02 -14.59 -15.68
N VAL A 520 18.04 -15.42 -15.88
CA VAL A 520 19.43 -15.11 -15.49
C VAL A 520 20.06 -14.10 -16.45
N ASP A 521 19.80 -14.24 -17.75
CA ASP A 521 20.31 -13.35 -18.82
C ASP A 521 19.42 -12.11 -19.03
N ALA A 522 18.41 -11.90 -18.18
CA ALA A 522 17.49 -10.79 -18.28
C ALA A 522 18.24 -9.44 -18.14
N PRO A 523 18.20 -8.55 -19.14
CA PRO A 523 19.09 -7.38 -19.17
C PRO A 523 18.86 -6.34 -18.07
N ASP A 524 17.67 -6.35 -17.46
CA ASP A 524 17.15 -5.19 -16.74
C ASP A 524 16.16 -5.57 -15.63
N ALA A 525 14.90 -5.88 -15.98
CA ALA A 525 13.86 -6.26 -15.01
C ALA A 525 12.96 -7.39 -15.51
N ILE A 526 12.45 -8.19 -14.57
CA ILE A 526 11.50 -9.28 -14.81
C ILE A 526 10.16 -8.94 -14.17
N PHE A 527 9.15 -8.70 -14.99
CA PHE A 527 7.76 -8.52 -14.57
C PHE A 527 6.99 -9.84 -14.65
N PHE A 528 6.26 -10.17 -13.59
CA PHE A 528 5.33 -11.31 -13.59
C PHE A 528 3.89 -10.81 -13.63
N SER A 529 3.04 -11.46 -14.42
CA SER A 529 1.64 -11.05 -14.60
C SER A 529 0.70 -12.25 -14.68
N GLY A 530 -0.51 -12.12 -14.14
CA GLY A 530 -1.49 -13.20 -14.07
C GLY A 530 -2.80 -12.76 -13.41
N VAL A 531 -3.90 -13.43 -13.74
CA VAL A 531 -5.25 -13.14 -13.21
C VAL A 531 -5.64 -14.15 -12.12
N GLY A 532 -6.32 -13.69 -11.07
CA GLY A 532 -6.84 -14.55 -10.00
C GLY A 532 -5.76 -15.43 -9.35
N LYS A 533 -6.00 -16.75 -9.29
CA LYS A 533 -5.04 -17.72 -8.72
C LYS A 533 -3.65 -17.68 -9.37
N SER A 534 -3.57 -17.43 -10.68
CA SER A 534 -2.28 -17.24 -11.38
C SER A 534 -1.60 -15.92 -11.01
N GLY A 535 -2.37 -14.89 -10.66
CA GLY A 535 -1.85 -13.62 -10.14
C GLY A 535 -1.16 -13.75 -8.78
N PHE A 536 -1.73 -14.54 -7.86
CA PHE A 536 -1.07 -14.85 -6.58
C PHE A 536 0.26 -15.58 -6.77
N LEU A 537 0.35 -16.51 -7.73
CA LEU A 537 1.60 -17.20 -8.08
C LEU A 537 2.62 -16.21 -8.68
N ALA A 538 2.21 -15.37 -9.63
CA ALA A 538 3.04 -14.34 -10.23
C ALA A 538 3.64 -13.39 -9.17
N ASN A 539 2.82 -12.91 -8.23
CA ASN A 539 3.26 -12.03 -7.14
C ASN A 539 4.22 -12.72 -6.15
N LYS A 540 4.01 -14.02 -5.88
CA LYS A 540 4.95 -14.80 -5.07
C LYS A 540 6.31 -14.93 -5.77
N LEU A 541 6.32 -15.27 -7.06
CA LEU A 541 7.55 -15.43 -7.84
C LEU A 541 8.36 -14.13 -7.94
N SER A 542 7.70 -12.99 -8.20
CA SER A 542 8.39 -11.71 -8.22
C SER A 542 9.02 -11.40 -6.87
N LYS A 543 8.28 -11.53 -5.74
CA LYS A 543 8.82 -11.29 -4.40
C LYS A 543 10.02 -12.19 -4.06
N THR A 544 9.99 -13.46 -4.48
CA THR A 544 11.14 -14.36 -4.31
C THR A 544 12.35 -13.89 -5.10
N LEU A 545 12.20 -13.48 -6.36
CA LEU A 545 13.32 -12.96 -7.16
C LEU A 545 13.87 -11.63 -6.63
N THR A 546 12.99 -10.72 -6.18
CA THR A 546 13.39 -9.47 -5.51
C THR A 546 14.30 -9.75 -4.31
N SER A 547 13.97 -10.73 -3.47
CA SER A 547 14.75 -11.08 -2.28
C SER A 547 16.13 -11.69 -2.54
N LEU A 548 16.48 -11.96 -3.81
CA LEU A 548 17.81 -12.45 -4.20
C LEU A 548 18.76 -11.30 -4.59
N GLY A 549 18.29 -10.05 -4.68
CA GLY A 549 19.09 -8.82 -4.83
C GLY A 549 19.87 -8.65 -6.13
N PHE A 550 19.96 -9.66 -7.00
CA PHE A 550 20.75 -9.59 -8.24
C PHE A 550 19.98 -9.05 -9.45
N ILE A 551 18.65 -8.98 -9.40
CA ILE A 551 17.83 -8.47 -10.51
C ILE A 551 16.54 -7.78 -10.02
N ARG A 552 16.13 -6.74 -10.74
CA ARG A 552 14.86 -6.04 -10.52
C ARG A 552 13.70 -6.97 -10.89
N SER A 553 12.80 -7.26 -9.95
CA SER A 553 11.57 -8.01 -10.23
C SER A 553 10.35 -7.41 -9.54
N ALA A 554 9.21 -7.46 -10.24
CA ALA A 554 7.94 -6.90 -9.75
C ALA A 554 6.72 -7.71 -10.27
N TYR A 555 5.63 -7.64 -9.52
CA TYR A 555 4.32 -8.09 -9.99
C TYR A 555 3.64 -6.95 -10.74
N LEU A 556 3.15 -7.24 -11.95
CA LEU A 556 2.40 -6.31 -12.76
C LEU A 556 0.98 -6.88 -12.99
N PRO A 557 -0.06 -6.37 -12.30
CA PRO A 557 -1.43 -6.82 -12.51
C PRO A 557 -1.88 -6.55 -13.96
N PRO A 558 -2.50 -7.52 -14.66
CA PRO A 558 -2.85 -7.36 -16.08
C PRO A 558 -3.77 -6.17 -16.37
N ILE A 559 -4.72 -5.90 -15.48
CA ILE A 559 -5.65 -4.77 -15.61
C ILE A 559 -4.94 -3.46 -15.36
N ASP A 560 -4.21 -3.35 -14.25
CA ASP A 560 -3.56 -2.09 -13.88
C ASP A 560 -2.54 -1.72 -14.95
N ALA A 561 -1.86 -2.71 -15.54
CA ALA A 561 -1.04 -2.51 -16.74
C ALA A 561 -1.82 -1.95 -17.93
N LEU A 562 -2.94 -2.58 -18.32
CA LEU A 562 -3.82 -2.06 -19.38
C LEU A 562 -4.38 -0.65 -19.08
N HIS A 563 -4.50 -0.31 -17.79
CA HIS A 563 -5.13 0.90 -17.25
C HIS A 563 -4.17 1.80 -16.46
N ASP A 564 -2.93 1.93 -16.98
CA ASP A 564 -1.94 3.01 -16.79
C ASP A 564 -0.52 2.47 -16.42
N ASP A 565 -0.37 1.24 -15.91
CA ASP A 565 0.91 0.71 -15.40
C ASP A 565 1.78 -0.02 -16.46
N ILE A 566 1.31 -0.27 -17.69
CA ILE A 566 2.08 -0.98 -18.74
C ILE A 566 3.40 -0.26 -19.08
N SER A 567 3.48 1.02 -18.81
CA SER A 567 4.67 1.83 -19.02
C SER A 567 5.77 1.68 -17.97
N ALA A 568 5.55 0.90 -16.91
CA ALA A 568 6.62 0.36 -16.08
C ALA A 568 7.55 -0.58 -16.87
N ILE A 569 7.08 -1.11 -18.01
CA ILE A 569 7.84 -1.98 -18.92
C ILE A 569 8.60 -1.15 -19.97
N PHE A 570 9.89 -1.47 -20.09
CA PHE A 570 10.86 -0.93 -21.05
C PHE A 570 11.31 -2.01 -22.06
N PRO A 571 11.97 -1.63 -23.19
CA PRO A 571 12.31 -2.57 -24.27
C PRO A 571 13.26 -3.71 -23.89
N THR A 572 14.01 -3.55 -22.79
CA THR A 572 14.98 -4.51 -22.24
C THR A 572 14.38 -5.45 -21.20
N ASP A 573 13.11 -5.28 -20.84
CA ASP A 573 12.45 -6.06 -19.79
C ASP A 573 11.88 -7.38 -20.30
N ILE A 574 11.78 -8.35 -19.39
CA ILE A 574 11.06 -9.60 -19.59
C ILE A 574 9.69 -9.51 -18.92
N LEU A 575 8.62 -9.85 -19.64
CA LEU A 575 7.28 -10.03 -19.10
C LEU A 575 6.86 -11.50 -19.14
N VAL A 576 6.70 -12.10 -17.97
CA VAL A 576 6.25 -13.48 -17.77
C VAL A 576 4.75 -13.51 -17.49
N LEU A 577 3.98 -14.03 -18.45
CA LEU A 577 2.52 -14.14 -18.41
C LEU A 577 2.12 -15.54 -17.90
N ILE A 578 1.48 -15.61 -16.74
CA ILE A 578 1.05 -16.88 -16.13
C ILE A 578 -0.47 -17.03 -16.26
N SER A 579 -0.92 -18.08 -16.95
CA SER A 579 -2.35 -18.42 -17.07
C SER A 579 -2.53 -19.94 -17.14
N LYS A 580 -3.43 -20.51 -16.33
CA LYS A 580 -3.74 -21.94 -16.44
C LYS A 580 -4.19 -22.32 -17.86
N SER A 581 -5.07 -21.52 -18.47
CA SER A 581 -5.76 -21.86 -19.72
C SER A 581 -5.20 -21.17 -20.96
N GLY A 582 -4.38 -20.12 -20.83
CA GLY A 582 -3.94 -19.30 -21.97
C GLY A 582 -4.99 -18.32 -22.53
N PHE A 583 -6.28 -18.57 -22.27
CA PHE A 583 -7.42 -17.77 -22.78
C PHE A 583 -7.87 -16.61 -21.85
N SER A 584 -6.98 -16.06 -21.02
CA SER A 584 -7.34 -14.93 -20.14
C SER A 584 -7.37 -13.63 -20.95
N ASP A 585 -8.56 -13.06 -21.18
CA ASP A 585 -8.74 -11.84 -21.97
C ASP A 585 -7.81 -10.70 -21.54
N GLU A 586 -7.61 -10.49 -20.24
CA GLU A 586 -6.71 -9.44 -19.74
C GLU A 586 -5.26 -9.66 -20.16
N LEU A 587 -4.76 -10.90 -20.15
CA LEU A 587 -3.40 -11.23 -20.59
C LEU A 587 -3.28 -11.16 -22.12
N LEU A 588 -4.30 -11.64 -22.85
CA LEU A 588 -4.32 -11.56 -24.32
C LEU A 588 -4.36 -10.11 -24.82
N ASN A 589 -5.07 -9.22 -24.13
CA ASN A 589 -5.05 -7.79 -24.41
C ASN A 589 -3.74 -7.12 -23.98
N LEU A 590 -3.03 -7.65 -22.97
CA LEU A 590 -1.75 -7.12 -22.50
C LEU A 590 -0.59 -7.40 -23.48
N VAL A 591 -0.57 -8.59 -24.10
CA VAL A 591 0.46 -9.02 -25.07
C VAL A 591 0.79 -7.98 -26.16
N PRO A 592 -0.18 -7.42 -26.93
CA PRO A 592 0.14 -6.43 -27.97
C PRO A 592 0.68 -5.13 -27.37
N CYS A 593 0.22 -4.73 -26.17
CA CYS A 593 0.71 -3.53 -25.49
C CYS A 593 2.17 -3.69 -25.02
N ALA A 594 2.50 -4.83 -24.41
CA ALA A 594 3.86 -5.15 -23.98
C ALA A 594 4.81 -5.35 -25.17
N ARG A 595 4.35 -5.98 -26.25
CA ARG A 595 5.14 -6.09 -27.49
C ARG A 595 5.40 -4.72 -28.14
N ALA A 596 4.43 -3.79 -28.09
CA ALA A 596 4.63 -2.42 -28.56
C ALA A 596 5.62 -1.60 -27.71
N LYS A 597 5.88 -2.03 -26.46
CA LYS A 597 6.95 -1.52 -25.60
C LYS A 597 8.33 -2.12 -25.90
N GLY A 598 8.39 -3.17 -26.73
CA GLY A 598 9.64 -3.88 -27.08
C GLY A 598 10.02 -5.03 -26.15
N ALA A 599 9.23 -5.28 -25.09
CA ALA A 599 9.56 -6.27 -24.08
C ALA A 599 9.60 -7.71 -24.60
N TYR A 600 10.49 -8.51 -24.03
CA TYR A 600 10.58 -9.93 -24.31
C TYR A 600 9.46 -10.67 -23.55
N LEU A 601 8.63 -11.42 -24.28
CA LEU A 601 7.44 -12.05 -23.72
C LEU A 601 7.64 -13.55 -23.51
N ILE A 602 7.40 -14.01 -22.29
CA ILE A 602 7.38 -15.42 -21.91
C ILE A 602 5.97 -15.77 -21.42
N SER A 603 5.45 -16.94 -21.78
CA SER A 603 4.17 -17.44 -21.29
C SER A 603 4.33 -18.77 -20.55
N ILE A 604 3.68 -18.89 -19.40
CA ILE A 604 3.57 -20.15 -18.63
C ILE A 604 2.10 -20.58 -18.64
N THR A 605 1.80 -21.68 -19.33
CA THR A 605 0.46 -22.30 -19.38
C THR A 605 0.46 -23.72 -18.84
N SER A 606 -0.73 -24.24 -18.51
CA SER A 606 -0.93 -25.64 -18.05
C SER A 606 -1.80 -26.45 -19.01
N VAL A 607 -2.16 -25.88 -20.15
CA VAL A 607 -2.94 -26.47 -21.24
C VAL A 607 -2.31 -25.99 -22.55
N ASN A 608 -2.20 -26.89 -23.52
CA ASN A 608 -1.72 -26.64 -24.88
C ASN A 608 -2.90 -26.31 -25.81
#